data_AF-A0AAN8ZVD8-F1
#
_entry.id   AF-A0AAN8ZVD8-F1
#
_cell.length_a   1.000
_cell.length_b   1.000
_cell.length_c   1.000
_cell.angle_alpha   90.00
_cell.angle_beta   90.00
_cell.angle_gamma   90.00
#
_symmetry.space_group_name_H-M   'P 1'
#
loop_
_entity.id
_entity.type
_entity.pdbx_description
1 polymer ?
#
loop_
_entity_poly.entity_id
_entity_poly.type
_entity_poly.pdbx_seq_one_letter_code
_entity_poly.pdbx_strand_id
1 'polypeptide(L)'
;MAKIRQEGGRVITSSTLAWVEGHQRSHPHAVLVSEDDPTTVWCRADNHGAWMAGAMHAGTCVVPFLSSPSRATDNYEILISVNGSARVRYMEWDRYLAPPHNAVAAHTKSFLAVRKGENGFPEAGFLSPEQRRAHLVSGATVTVTDEAMVLVEDEPVRYDLRGINLDGSRTSIKYEQQVLAEAKLLNPGPSRQHVVEAREVVVRHMSYWGRVKGTYTALPARVVSPPPDNEEQDLIWGIQNEFDHVHHELLEYDLPPGTGVRVKMIGTIRKTEAPYAATLTSVYQDGSQVSRIIEGLHMDQRLILLQANYSRPYYIHNNTELDIPEQITELYKSTTTTTTTTTTTTTTSTPEPPKISMVGPEKPKSDSLSTTSEREVVVTLENSANPT
;
A
#
# COMPACT_ATOMS: atom_id res chain seq x y z
N MET A 1 -1.93 -8.15 20.56
CA MET A 1 -2.13 -8.36 19.10
C MET A 1 -2.04 -9.84 18.79
N ALA A 2 -2.80 -10.32 17.81
CA ALA A 2 -2.72 -11.68 17.32
C ALA A 2 -1.56 -11.83 16.34
N LYS A 3 -1.29 -13.07 15.97
CA LYS A 3 -0.18 -13.43 15.08
C LYS A 3 -0.74 -14.16 13.87
N ILE A 4 -0.17 -13.96 12.69
CA ILE A 4 -0.56 -14.62 11.44
C ILE A 4 0.64 -15.19 10.72
N ARG A 5 0.43 -16.26 9.95
CA ARG A 5 1.46 -16.90 9.14
C ARG A 5 1.67 -16.16 7.81
N GLN A 6 2.88 -15.72 7.54
CA GLN A 6 3.31 -15.26 6.21
C GLN A 6 3.78 -16.41 5.32
N GLU A 7 3.91 -16.10 4.03
CA GLU A 7 4.63 -16.93 3.08
C GLU A 7 6.05 -17.25 3.59
N GLY A 8 6.52 -18.48 3.37
CA GLY A 8 7.76 -18.99 3.97
C GLY A 8 7.65 -19.46 5.42
N GLY A 9 6.46 -19.39 6.05
CA GLY A 9 6.18 -19.98 7.36
C GLY A 9 6.58 -19.13 8.56
N ARG A 10 7.05 -17.89 8.35
CA ARG A 10 7.29 -16.93 9.42
C ARG A 10 5.96 -16.44 9.99
N VAL A 11 5.90 -16.22 11.30
CA VAL A 11 4.72 -15.64 11.95
C VAL A 11 4.96 -14.17 12.24
N ILE A 12 4.04 -13.31 11.83
CA ILE A 12 4.07 -11.85 12.07
C ILE A 12 2.91 -11.42 12.95
N THR A 13 2.97 -10.20 13.46
CA THR A 13 1.87 -9.59 14.23
C THR A 13 0.82 -9.06 13.27
N SER A 14 -0.44 -9.47 13.46
CA SER A 14 -1.58 -8.88 12.75
C SER A 14 -1.83 -7.45 13.23
N SER A 15 -2.25 -6.56 12.32
CA SER A 15 -2.69 -5.22 12.67
C SER A 15 -4.19 -5.13 12.96
N THR A 16 -4.98 -6.12 12.53
CA THR A 16 -6.46 -6.13 12.63
C THR A 16 -7.01 -7.11 13.66
N LEU A 17 -6.23 -8.10 14.10
CA LEU A 17 -6.64 -9.08 15.10
C LEU A 17 -5.85 -8.93 16.41
N ALA A 18 -6.53 -9.12 17.54
CA ALA A 18 -5.91 -9.09 18.86
C ALA A 18 -6.49 -10.14 19.81
N TRP A 19 -5.62 -10.72 20.63
CA TRP A 19 -6.03 -11.45 21.82
C TRP A 19 -6.22 -10.47 22.98
N VAL A 20 -7.35 -10.57 23.67
CA VAL A 20 -7.71 -9.75 24.84
C VAL A 20 -8.23 -10.63 25.97
N GLU A 21 -8.06 -10.21 27.22
CA GLU A 21 -8.49 -10.97 28.39
C GLU A 21 -10.01 -11.26 28.39
N GLY A 22 -10.36 -12.50 28.72
CA GLY A 22 -11.73 -13.02 28.62
C GLY A 22 -12.69 -12.59 29.72
N HIS A 23 -12.21 -11.97 30.81
CA HIS A 23 -13.03 -11.65 31.99
C HIS A 23 -14.10 -10.57 31.77
N GLN A 24 -14.00 -9.80 30.68
CA GLN A 24 -14.99 -8.76 30.40
C GLN A 24 -16.30 -9.41 29.92
N ARG A 25 -17.44 -8.88 30.35
CA ARG A 25 -18.76 -9.48 30.01
C ARG A 25 -19.17 -9.29 28.55
N SER A 26 -18.50 -8.40 27.82
CA SER A 26 -18.80 -8.09 26.44
C SER A 26 -17.51 -7.75 25.71
N HIS A 27 -17.27 -8.45 24.60
CA HIS A 27 -16.15 -8.22 23.71
C HIS A 27 -16.72 -7.79 22.36
N PRO A 28 -16.90 -6.48 22.13
CA PRO A 28 -17.35 -6.01 20.83
C PRO A 28 -16.36 -6.49 19.76
N HIS A 29 -16.89 -6.99 18.65
CA HIS A 29 -16.11 -7.54 17.54
C HIS A 29 -15.32 -8.82 17.88
N ALA A 30 -15.77 -9.62 18.85
CA ALA A 30 -15.25 -10.97 19.04
C ALA A 30 -15.38 -11.79 17.74
N VAL A 31 -14.35 -12.57 17.43
CA VAL A 31 -14.32 -13.40 16.23
C VAL A 31 -15.10 -14.69 16.51
N LEU A 32 -16.17 -14.90 15.75
CA LEU A 32 -17.04 -16.07 15.88
C LEU A 32 -16.34 -17.34 15.39
N VAL A 33 -16.60 -18.47 16.06
CA VAL A 33 -16.17 -19.79 15.59
C VAL A 33 -17.03 -20.25 14.41
N SER A 34 -18.32 -19.94 14.44
CA SER A 34 -19.25 -20.20 13.34
C SER A 34 -20.23 -19.03 13.22
N GLU A 35 -20.61 -18.68 12.00
CA GLU A 35 -21.66 -17.68 11.76
C GLU A 35 -23.03 -18.17 12.25
N ASP A 36 -23.25 -19.49 12.27
CA ASP A 36 -24.48 -20.12 12.75
C ASP A 36 -24.66 -20.02 14.27
N ASP A 37 -23.57 -19.78 15.03
CA ASP A 37 -23.58 -19.68 16.48
C ASP A 37 -22.87 -18.39 16.96
N PRO A 38 -23.61 -17.27 17.06
CA PRO A 38 -23.05 -15.99 17.48
C PRO A 38 -22.64 -15.96 18.96
N THR A 39 -22.97 -16.99 19.74
CA THR A 39 -22.60 -17.08 21.16
C THR A 39 -21.23 -17.72 21.38
N THR A 40 -20.68 -18.37 20.34
CA THR A 40 -19.43 -19.11 20.43
C THR A 40 -18.31 -18.38 19.70
N VAL A 41 -17.30 -17.98 20.45
CA VAL A 41 -16.18 -17.15 19.97
C VAL A 41 -14.84 -17.84 20.15
N TRP A 42 -13.86 -17.47 19.35
CA TRP A 42 -12.51 -17.99 19.46
C TRP A 42 -11.86 -17.56 20.78
N CYS A 43 -11.32 -18.54 21.51
CA CYS A 43 -10.54 -18.29 22.71
C CYS A 43 -9.22 -19.06 22.70
N ARG A 44 -8.32 -18.68 23.59
CA ARG A 44 -7.15 -19.48 23.94
C ARG A 44 -6.90 -19.43 25.44
N ALA A 45 -6.41 -20.53 25.98
CA ALA A 45 -6.02 -20.63 27.39
C ALA A 45 -4.60 -21.16 27.50
N ASP A 46 -3.88 -20.70 28.53
CA ASP A 46 -2.58 -21.26 28.88
C ASP A 46 -2.79 -22.56 29.66
N ASN A 47 -2.13 -23.62 29.21
CA ASN A 47 -2.08 -24.87 29.94
C ASN A 47 -0.63 -25.35 30.00
N HIS A 48 -0.07 -25.36 31.21
CA HIS A 48 1.33 -25.74 31.46
C HIS A 48 2.36 -24.96 30.61
N GLY A 49 2.14 -23.66 30.37
CA GLY A 49 3.05 -22.80 29.63
C GLY A 49 2.89 -22.87 28.11
N ALA A 50 1.84 -23.56 27.63
CA ALA A 50 1.47 -23.63 26.22
C ALA A 50 0.06 -23.05 26.00
N TRP A 51 -0.03 -22.05 25.13
CA TRP A 51 -1.30 -21.50 24.69
C TRP A 51 -1.97 -22.41 23.67
N MET A 52 -3.20 -22.84 23.97
CA MET A 52 -4.02 -23.68 23.10
C MET A 52 -5.29 -22.94 22.73
N ALA A 53 -5.67 -22.98 21.46
CA ALA A 53 -6.92 -22.39 20.99
C ALA A 53 -8.09 -23.36 21.15
N GLY A 54 -9.28 -22.79 21.29
CA GLY A 54 -10.54 -23.48 21.38
C GLY A 54 -11.71 -22.51 21.25
N ALA A 55 -12.84 -22.86 21.84
CA ALA A 55 -14.06 -22.08 21.78
C ALA A 55 -14.50 -21.63 23.18
N MET A 56 -14.94 -20.38 23.28
CA MET A 56 -15.60 -19.88 24.48
C MET A 56 -17.10 -19.83 24.25
N HIS A 57 -17.84 -20.40 25.19
CA HIS A 57 -19.29 -20.38 25.25
C HIS A 57 -19.72 -20.06 26.68
N ALA A 58 -20.65 -19.12 26.84
CA ALA A 58 -21.17 -18.68 28.15
C ALA A 58 -20.06 -18.35 29.18
N GLY A 59 -18.97 -17.70 28.73
CA GLY A 59 -17.87 -17.26 29.58
C GLY A 59 -16.87 -18.36 29.99
N THR A 60 -17.04 -19.60 29.51
CA THR A 60 -16.07 -20.68 29.72
C THR A 60 -15.33 -20.97 28.43
N CYS A 61 -14.01 -20.81 28.42
CA CYS A 61 -13.14 -21.21 27.31
C CYS A 61 -12.83 -22.71 27.42
N VAL A 62 -13.10 -23.46 26.36
CA VAL A 62 -12.84 -24.91 26.28
C VAL A 62 -11.79 -25.15 25.22
N VAL A 63 -10.66 -25.73 25.63
CA VAL A 63 -9.49 -25.98 24.76
C VAL A 63 -9.12 -27.47 24.77
N PRO A 64 -8.59 -28.02 23.68
CA PRO A 64 -8.18 -29.42 23.63
C PRO A 64 -6.90 -29.63 24.44
N PHE A 65 -6.87 -30.65 25.31
CA PHE A 65 -5.69 -31.01 26.10
C PHE A 65 -5.54 -32.53 26.21
N LEU A 66 -4.50 -33.09 25.58
CA LEU A 66 -4.33 -34.55 25.49
C LEU A 66 -5.61 -35.20 24.92
N SER A 67 -6.25 -36.11 25.65
CA SER A 67 -7.49 -36.80 25.25
C SER A 67 -8.78 -36.14 25.77
N SER A 68 -8.68 -35.11 26.62
CA SER A 68 -9.83 -34.50 27.30
C SER A 68 -9.83 -32.98 27.16
N PRO A 69 -11.00 -32.33 26.98
CA PRO A 69 -11.05 -30.88 26.96
C PRO A 69 -10.66 -30.28 28.32
N SER A 70 -9.85 -29.23 28.32
CA SER A 70 -9.58 -28.39 29.48
C SER A 70 -10.50 -27.17 29.47
N ARG A 71 -11.02 -26.79 30.63
CA ARG A 71 -11.95 -25.67 30.80
C ARG A 71 -11.28 -24.56 31.60
N ALA A 72 -11.27 -23.36 31.04
CA ALA A 72 -10.75 -22.16 31.67
C ALA A 72 -11.87 -21.13 31.88
N THR A 73 -12.06 -20.71 33.13
CA THR A 73 -13.01 -19.67 33.53
C THR A 73 -12.34 -18.32 33.78
N ASP A 74 -11.09 -18.35 34.28
CA ASP A 74 -10.42 -17.16 34.81
C ASP A 74 -9.05 -16.89 34.17
N ASN A 75 -8.58 -17.70 33.23
CA ASN A 75 -7.26 -17.50 32.61
C ASN A 75 -7.33 -17.85 31.13
N TYR A 76 -8.03 -17.02 30.37
CA TYR A 76 -8.13 -17.17 28.93
C TYR A 76 -8.22 -15.80 28.23
N GLU A 77 -7.91 -15.83 26.94
CA GLU A 77 -8.03 -14.69 26.05
C GLU A 77 -9.01 -15.01 24.92
N ILE A 78 -9.65 -13.98 24.39
CA ILE A 78 -10.59 -14.03 23.26
C ILE A 78 -9.97 -13.33 22.08
N LEU A 79 -10.19 -13.88 20.88
CA LEU A 79 -9.79 -13.24 19.65
C LEU A 79 -10.81 -12.17 19.28
N ILE A 80 -10.36 -10.93 19.11
CA ILE A 80 -11.18 -9.80 18.67
C ILE A 80 -10.65 -9.21 17.37
N SER A 81 -11.57 -8.67 16.57
CA SER A 81 -11.31 -7.79 15.45
C SER A 81 -11.15 -6.36 15.97
N VAL A 82 -9.93 -5.82 15.87
CA VAL A 82 -9.56 -4.51 16.39
C VAL A 82 -10.42 -3.44 15.72
N ASN A 83 -11.32 -2.81 16.48
CA ASN A 83 -12.27 -1.83 15.97
C ASN A 83 -13.06 -2.35 14.74
N GLY A 84 -13.39 -3.65 14.70
CA GLY A 84 -14.13 -4.27 13.60
C GLY A 84 -13.40 -4.24 12.24
N SER A 85 -12.07 -4.18 12.22
CA SER A 85 -11.27 -4.09 10.98
C SER A 85 -11.00 -5.42 10.29
N ALA A 86 -10.89 -6.50 11.05
CA ALA A 86 -10.53 -7.80 10.53
C ALA A 86 -11.71 -8.39 9.75
N ARG A 87 -11.42 -8.87 8.55
CA ARG A 87 -12.20 -9.89 7.87
C ARG A 87 -11.48 -11.21 8.01
N VAL A 88 -12.20 -12.26 8.37
CA VAL A 88 -11.66 -13.61 8.48
C VAL A 88 -12.42 -14.54 7.56
N ARG A 89 -11.76 -15.61 7.12
CA ARG A 89 -12.39 -16.67 6.35
C ARG A 89 -11.82 -18.03 6.75
N TYR A 90 -12.53 -19.08 6.38
CA TYR A 90 -12.11 -20.45 6.61
C TYR A 90 -11.52 -21.03 5.33
N MET A 91 -10.34 -21.62 5.43
CA MET A 91 -9.70 -22.33 4.31
C MET A 91 -9.55 -23.81 4.64
N GLU A 92 -9.92 -24.66 3.69
CA GLU A 92 -9.70 -26.11 3.81
C GLU A 92 -8.21 -26.40 3.95
N TRP A 93 -7.90 -27.33 4.83
CA TRP A 93 -6.56 -27.81 5.09
C TRP A 93 -6.58 -29.32 5.34
N ASP A 94 -5.58 -30.01 4.81
CA ASP A 94 -5.29 -31.40 5.10
C ASP A 94 -3.81 -31.60 5.45
N ARG A 95 -3.47 -32.79 5.98
CA ARG A 95 -2.11 -33.17 6.39
C ARG A 95 -1.04 -33.10 5.30
N TYR A 96 -1.42 -33.05 4.02
CA TYR A 96 -0.52 -32.97 2.88
C TYR A 96 -0.27 -31.52 2.45
N LEU A 97 -1.16 -30.60 2.83
CA LEU A 97 -1.04 -29.17 2.60
C LEU A 97 -0.24 -28.47 3.70
N ALA A 98 0.53 -27.46 3.30
CA ALA A 98 1.06 -26.51 4.27
C ALA A 98 -0.10 -25.69 4.87
N PRO A 99 0.00 -25.24 6.14
CA PRO A 99 -0.97 -24.28 6.68
C PRO A 99 -1.10 -23.06 5.75
N PRO A 100 -2.31 -22.55 5.51
CA PRO A 100 -2.55 -21.49 4.54
C PRO A 100 -1.79 -20.18 4.87
N HIS A 101 -1.68 -19.32 3.87
CA HIS A 101 -1.24 -17.94 4.07
C HIS A 101 -2.24 -17.20 4.98
N ASN A 102 -1.74 -16.31 5.83
CA ASN A 102 -2.51 -15.56 6.83
C ASN A 102 -3.26 -16.41 7.86
N ALA A 103 -2.87 -17.68 8.05
CA ALA A 103 -3.41 -18.51 9.13
C ALA A 103 -3.22 -17.84 10.49
N VAL A 104 -4.32 -17.67 11.22
CA VAL A 104 -4.32 -17.03 12.54
C VAL A 104 -3.72 -17.98 13.55
N ALA A 105 -2.74 -17.49 14.30
CA ALA A 105 -1.95 -18.28 15.22
C ALA A 105 -2.56 -18.27 16.63
N ALA A 106 -2.79 -19.45 17.18
CA ALA A 106 -3.13 -19.66 18.59
C ALA A 106 -1.92 -19.31 19.46
N HIS A 107 -0.76 -19.78 19.04
CA HIS A 107 0.55 -19.54 19.63
C HIS A 107 1.63 -19.54 18.54
N THR A 108 2.92 -19.53 18.90
CA THR A 108 4.05 -19.37 17.96
C THR A 108 4.09 -20.39 16.82
N LYS A 109 3.51 -21.59 17.01
CA LYS A 109 3.56 -22.70 16.04
C LYS A 109 2.24 -23.44 15.87
N SER A 110 1.13 -22.89 16.34
CA SER A 110 -0.19 -23.52 16.24
C SER A 110 -1.19 -22.53 15.65
N PHE A 111 -2.09 -23.02 14.80
CA PHE A 111 -3.06 -22.20 14.08
C PHE A 111 -4.48 -22.54 14.49
N LEU A 112 -5.41 -21.60 14.35
CA LEU A 112 -6.82 -21.79 14.70
C LEU A 112 -7.45 -22.74 13.68
N ALA A 113 -8.07 -23.81 14.16
CA ALA A 113 -8.66 -24.84 13.31
C ALA A 113 -10.05 -25.24 13.82
N VAL A 114 -11.00 -25.39 12.89
CA VAL A 114 -12.37 -25.77 13.16
C VAL A 114 -12.81 -26.87 12.20
N ARG A 115 -13.73 -27.72 12.64
CA ARG A 115 -14.45 -28.65 11.77
C ARG A 115 -15.93 -28.63 12.13
N LYS A 116 -16.80 -28.94 11.17
CA LYS A 116 -18.21 -29.17 11.46
C LYS A 116 -18.35 -30.51 12.18
N GLY A 117 -18.84 -30.51 13.42
CA GLY A 117 -19.12 -31.73 14.16
C GLY A 117 -20.31 -32.49 13.60
N GLU A 118 -20.42 -33.77 13.94
CA GLU A 118 -21.52 -34.66 13.50
C GLU A 118 -22.90 -34.16 13.96
N ASN A 119 -22.93 -33.49 15.12
CA ASN A 119 -24.09 -32.86 15.71
C ASN A 119 -24.41 -31.47 15.12
N GLY A 120 -23.65 -31.03 14.11
CA GLY A 120 -23.77 -29.71 13.49
C GLY A 120 -23.09 -28.57 14.25
N PHE A 121 -22.58 -28.82 15.47
CA PHE A 121 -21.85 -27.81 16.24
C PHE A 121 -20.39 -27.72 15.78
N PRO A 122 -19.78 -26.52 15.79
CA PRO A 122 -18.40 -26.38 15.39
C PRO A 122 -17.45 -26.99 16.44
N GLU A 123 -16.56 -27.86 16.00
CA GLU A 123 -15.47 -28.43 16.78
C GLU A 123 -14.24 -27.54 16.61
N ALA A 124 -14.00 -26.65 17.57
CA ALA A 124 -12.87 -25.72 17.54
C ALA A 124 -11.64 -26.25 18.28
N GLY A 125 -10.47 -25.84 17.82
CA GLY A 125 -9.21 -26.16 18.47
C GLY A 125 -8.02 -25.56 17.73
N PHE A 126 -6.97 -26.35 17.58
CA PHE A 126 -5.76 -25.89 16.92
C PHE A 126 -5.16 -26.91 15.95
N LEU A 127 -4.53 -26.40 14.90
CA LEU A 127 -3.68 -27.12 13.98
C LEU A 127 -2.24 -27.09 14.48
N SER A 128 -1.61 -28.28 14.60
CA SER A 128 -0.18 -28.45 14.83
C SER A 128 0.53 -28.83 13.53
N PRO A 129 1.26 -27.89 12.89
CA PRO A 129 1.99 -28.15 11.65
C PRO A 129 3.10 -29.18 11.81
N GLU A 130 3.75 -29.23 12.98
CA GLU A 130 4.82 -30.19 13.28
C GLU A 130 4.29 -31.63 13.28
N GLN A 131 3.08 -31.83 13.82
CA GLN A 131 2.42 -33.13 13.86
C GLN A 131 1.57 -33.41 12.62
N ARG A 132 1.33 -32.38 11.78
CA ARG A 132 0.39 -32.41 10.65
C ARG A 132 -1.00 -32.92 11.04
N ARG A 133 -1.51 -32.45 12.18
CA ARG A 133 -2.79 -32.85 12.76
C ARG A 133 -3.50 -31.68 13.41
N ALA A 134 -4.82 -31.65 13.31
CA ALA A 134 -5.67 -30.75 14.08
C ALA A 134 -6.21 -31.46 15.32
N HIS A 135 -6.19 -30.75 16.45
CA HIS A 135 -6.72 -31.19 17.73
C HIS A 135 -7.95 -30.35 18.03
N LEU A 136 -9.13 -30.96 18.04
CA LEU A 136 -10.42 -30.28 18.08
C LEU A 136 -11.25 -30.77 19.27
N VAL A 137 -11.99 -29.88 19.91
CA VAL A 137 -12.91 -30.25 20.99
C VAL A 137 -14.22 -30.76 20.40
N SER A 138 -14.56 -32.01 20.68
CA SER A 138 -15.84 -32.63 20.31
C SER A 138 -16.58 -33.07 21.58
N GLY A 139 -17.43 -32.18 22.09
CA GLY A 139 -18.17 -32.38 23.34
C GLY A 139 -17.24 -32.59 24.54
N ALA A 140 -17.22 -33.80 25.08
CA ALA A 140 -16.39 -34.18 26.23
C ALA A 140 -15.04 -34.81 25.85
N THR A 141 -14.74 -34.90 24.55
CA THR A 141 -13.54 -35.55 24.02
C THR A 141 -12.73 -34.63 23.13
N VAL A 142 -11.47 -34.96 22.92
CA VAL A 142 -10.61 -34.30 21.93
C VAL A 142 -10.46 -35.23 20.73
N THR A 143 -10.87 -34.74 19.57
CA THR A 143 -10.71 -35.46 18.31
C THR A 143 -9.45 -34.98 17.60
N VAL A 144 -8.64 -35.93 17.15
CA VAL A 144 -7.44 -35.66 16.37
C VAL A 144 -7.72 -36.05 14.92
N THR A 145 -7.56 -35.12 14.00
CA THR A 145 -7.93 -35.29 12.59
C THR A 145 -6.82 -34.81 11.65
N ASP A 146 -6.81 -35.39 10.45
CA ASP A 146 -5.88 -35.08 9.37
C ASP A 146 -6.45 -34.01 8.41
N GLU A 147 -7.69 -33.56 8.64
CA GLU A 147 -8.42 -32.55 7.86
C GLU A 147 -9.17 -31.58 8.78
N ALA A 148 -9.15 -30.28 8.44
CA ALA A 148 -9.86 -29.23 9.15
C ALA A 148 -9.99 -27.95 8.29
N MET A 149 -10.81 -27.00 8.75
CA MET A 149 -10.80 -25.63 8.25
C MET A 149 -9.88 -24.78 9.12
N VAL A 150 -8.98 -24.02 8.51
CA VAL A 150 -8.09 -23.09 9.21
C VAL A 150 -8.65 -21.68 9.11
N LEU A 151 -8.68 -20.96 10.24
CA LEU A 151 -9.05 -19.55 10.24
C LEU A 151 -7.89 -18.72 9.64
N VAL A 152 -8.19 -17.96 8.60
CA VAL A 152 -7.24 -17.04 7.97
C VAL A 152 -7.74 -15.60 8.02
N GLU A 153 -6.83 -14.66 8.21
CA GLU A 153 -7.10 -13.23 8.05
C GLU A 153 -7.13 -12.90 6.55
N ASP A 154 -8.21 -12.27 6.11
CA ASP A 154 -8.37 -11.79 4.73
C ASP A 154 -7.88 -10.34 4.66
N GLU A 155 -6.90 -10.09 3.79
CA GLU A 155 -6.25 -8.79 3.69
C GLU A 155 -6.95 -7.92 2.65
N PRO A 156 -7.25 -6.64 2.96
CA PRO A 156 -7.77 -5.74 1.95
C PRO A 156 -6.72 -5.46 0.88
N VAL A 157 -7.17 -5.24 -0.35
CA VAL A 157 -6.31 -4.88 -1.49
C VAL A 157 -6.16 -3.37 -1.65
N ARG A 158 -7.13 -2.59 -1.16
CA ARG A 158 -7.09 -1.12 -1.14
C ARG A 158 -8.05 -0.53 -0.10
N TYR A 159 -7.87 0.74 0.20
CA TYR A 159 -8.77 1.54 1.02
C TYR A 159 -9.46 2.65 0.24
N ASP A 160 -10.68 3.00 0.63
CA ASP A 160 -11.38 4.20 0.18
C ASP A 160 -11.76 5.04 1.41
N LEU A 161 -11.20 6.26 1.52
CA LEU A 161 -11.46 7.21 2.61
C LEU A 161 -12.43 8.29 2.14
N ARG A 162 -13.58 8.42 2.83
CA ARG A 162 -14.64 9.36 2.47
C ARG A 162 -15.23 10.04 3.71
N GLY A 163 -15.96 11.15 3.50
CA GLY A 163 -16.66 11.85 4.57
C GLY A 163 -15.71 12.41 5.62
N ILE A 164 -14.60 12.99 5.15
CA ILE A 164 -13.53 13.50 6.00
C ILE A 164 -14.01 14.77 6.70
N ASN A 165 -13.94 14.75 8.02
CA ASN A 165 -14.22 15.89 8.88
C ASN A 165 -12.95 16.23 9.66
N LEU A 166 -12.30 17.35 9.32
CA LEU A 166 -11.14 17.86 10.02
C LEU A 166 -11.57 18.64 11.26
N ASP A 167 -10.95 18.36 12.41
CA ASP A 167 -11.19 19.12 13.63
C ASP A 167 -10.48 20.47 13.57
N GLY A 168 -11.20 21.48 13.07
CA GLY A 168 -10.70 22.85 12.95
C GLY A 168 -10.23 23.45 14.28
N SER A 169 -10.82 23.06 15.41
CA SER A 169 -10.44 23.58 16.73
C SER A 169 -9.07 23.09 17.19
N ARG A 170 -8.67 21.89 16.73
CA ARG A 170 -7.39 21.25 17.02
C ARG A 170 -6.42 21.28 15.84
N THR A 171 -6.74 22.02 14.80
CA THR A 171 -5.89 22.14 13.61
C THR A 171 -4.74 23.11 13.88
N SER A 172 -3.52 22.66 13.62
CA SER A 172 -2.32 23.50 13.62
C SER A 172 -1.96 23.88 12.19
N ILE A 173 -1.77 25.18 11.95
CA ILE A 173 -1.36 25.71 10.64
C ILE A 173 -0.09 26.54 10.83
N LYS A 174 0.94 26.23 10.05
CA LYS A 174 2.19 26.98 9.98
C LYS A 174 2.46 27.41 8.54
N TYR A 175 3.04 28.59 8.38
CA TYR A 175 3.44 29.14 7.10
C TYR A 175 4.96 29.30 7.07
N GLU A 176 5.58 28.83 6.01
CA GLU A 176 7.02 28.95 5.80
C GLU A 176 7.28 29.53 4.42
N GLN A 177 8.12 30.56 4.34
CA GLN A 177 8.59 31.10 3.08
C GLN A 177 9.89 30.44 2.67
N GLN A 178 9.97 30.04 1.40
CA GLN A 178 11.14 29.39 0.83
C GLN A 178 11.44 30.00 -0.54
N VAL A 179 12.72 30.26 -0.82
CA VAL A 179 13.17 30.57 -2.18
C VAL A 179 13.14 29.26 -2.98
N LEU A 180 12.26 29.18 -3.97
CA LEU A 180 12.06 27.99 -4.79
C LEU A 180 12.87 28.03 -6.09
N ALA A 181 13.12 29.23 -6.62
CA ALA A 181 13.98 29.44 -7.77
C ALA A 181 14.59 30.84 -7.78
N GLU A 182 15.70 31.00 -8.51
CA GLU A 182 16.35 32.28 -8.78
C GLU A 182 16.59 32.42 -10.29
N ALA A 183 16.49 33.66 -10.79
CA ALA A 183 16.74 34.00 -12.20
C ALA A 183 17.41 35.39 -12.32
N LYS A 184 17.90 35.70 -13.53
CA LYS A 184 18.52 37.00 -13.84
C LYS A 184 18.03 37.48 -15.21
N LEU A 185 17.23 38.53 -15.20
CA LEU A 185 16.82 39.21 -16.42
C LEU A 185 17.87 40.26 -16.78
N LEU A 186 18.35 40.26 -18.01
CA LEU A 186 19.44 41.12 -18.46
C LEU A 186 19.03 41.86 -19.73
N ASN A 187 19.30 43.16 -19.79
CA ASN A 187 19.23 43.97 -21.00
C ASN A 187 20.63 44.54 -21.31
N PRO A 188 21.49 43.79 -22.03
CA PRO A 188 22.79 44.29 -22.47
C PRO A 188 22.69 45.29 -23.64
N GLY A 189 21.49 45.48 -24.20
CA GLY A 189 21.27 46.31 -25.38
C GLY A 189 21.39 47.82 -25.11
N PRO A 190 21.46 48.63 -26.18
CA PRO A 190 21.58 50.09 -26.09
C PRO A 190 20.24 50.80 -25.85
N SER A 191 19.12 50.08 -25.91
CA SER A 191 17.76 50.62 -25.73
C SER A 191 17.03 49.93 -24.58
N ARG A 192 15.99 50.57 -24.03
CA ARG A 192 15.07 49.93 -23.08
C ARG A 192 14.43 48.71 -23.75
N GLN A 193 14.32 47.60 -23.03
CA GLN A 193 13.73 46.36 -23.53
C GLN A 193 12.84 45.73 -22.46
N HIS A 194 11.72 45.17 -22.90
CA HIS A 194 10.91 44.26 -22.11
C HIS A 194 11.55 42.87 -22.16
N VAL A 195 12.14 42.45 -21.05
CA VAL A 195 12.86 41.17 -20.98
C VAL A 195 11.95 40.13 -20.37
N VAL A 196 11.84 38.99 -21.05
CA VAL A 196 10.97 37.87 -20.68
C VAL A 196 11.82 36.60 -20.57
N GLU A 197 11.71 35.89 -19.45
CA GLU A 197 12.37 34.60 -19.22
C GLU A 197 11.37 33.60 -18.63
N ALA A 198 11.24 32.43 -19.26
CA ALA A 198 10.44 31.34 -18.70
C ALA A 198 11.25 30.58 -17.64
N ARG A 199 10.61 30.25 -16.52
CA ARG A 199 11.22 29.52 -15.41
C ARG A 199 10.32 28.43 -14.87
N GLU A 200 10.90 27.26 -14.65
CA GLU A 200 10.23 26.14 -14.00
C GLU A 200 10.49 26.17 -12.49
N VAL A 201 9.43 25.98 -11.71
CA VAL A 201 9.48 25.87 -10.25
C VAL A 201 8.85 24.54 -9.85
N VAL A 202 9.69 23.66 -9.32
CA VAL A 202 9.25 22.36 -8.78
C VAL A 202 8.90 22.54 -7.30
N VAL A 203 7.70 22.12 -6.95
CA VAL A 203 7.12 22.26 -5.61
C VAL A 203 6.71 20.89 -5.11
N ARG A 204 7.18 20.52 -3.92
CA ARG A 204 6.78 19.30 -3.24
C ARG A 204 5.48 19.53 -2.45
N HIS A 205 4.44 18.80 -2.80
CA HIS A 205 3.26 18.60 -1.97
C HIS A 205 3.43 17.31 -1.18
N MET A 206 3.23 17.36 0.14
CA MET A 206 3.24 16.17 0.99
C MET A 206 1.87 15.95 1.62
N SER A 207 1.38 14.71 1.60
CA SER A 207 0.09 14.33 2.19
C SER A 207 0.22 13.03 2.98
N TYR A 208 -0.30 13.03 4.21
CA TYR A 208 -0.30 11.89 5.11
C TYR A 208 -1.64 11.79 5.83
N TRP A 209 -2.23 10.59 5.84
CA TRP A 209 -3.54 10.33 6.45
C TRP A 209 -3.49 9.46 7.71
N GLY A 210 -2.32 9.35 8.34
CA GLY A 210 -2.18 8.67 9.61
C GLY A 210 -2.12 7.15 9.49
N ARG A 211 -1.65 6.50 10.57
CA ARG A 211 -1.80 5.06 10.79
C ARG A 211 -2.93 4.85 11.79
N VAL A 212 -3.96 4.13 11.38
CA VAL A 212 -5.10 3.81 12.25
C VAL A 212 -4.99 2.36 12.70
N LYS A 213 -5.31 2.08 13.97
CA LYS A 213 -5.35 0.70 14.48
C LYS A 213 -6.33 -0.14 13.66
N GLY A 214 -5.95 -1.37 13.34
CA GLY A 214 -6.75 -2.19 12.44
C GLY A 214 -6.63 -1.81 10.97
N THR A 215 -5.49 -1.27 10.53
CA THR A 215 -5.22 -1.03 9.11
C THR A 215 -3.86 -1.58 8.71
N TYR A 216 -3.76 -1.99 7.46
CA TYR A 216 -2.51 -2.36 6.81
C TYR A 216 -1.87 -1.10 6.23
N THR A 217 -0.58 -0.89 6.51
CA THR A 217 0.17 0.19 5.88
C THR A 217 0.63 -0.22 4.49
N ALA A 218 0.98 0.76 3.65
CA ALA A 218 1.52 0.52 2.32
C ALA A 218 0.52 -0.09 1.31
N LEU A 219 -0.79 -0.01 1.59
CA LEU A 219 -1.83 -0.34 0.63
C LEU A 219 -2.23 0.88 -0.20
N PRO A 220 -2.60 0.70 -1.48
CA PRO A 220 -3.25 1.75 -2.26
C PRO A 220 -4.50 2.26 -1.53
N ALA A 221 -4.69 3.57 -1.56
CA ALA A 221 -5.87 4.21 -1.00
C ALA A 221 -6.34 5.35 -1.90
N ARG A 222 -7.66 5.47 -2.04
CA ARG A 222 -8.29 6.65 -2.63
C ARG A 222 -8.90 7.49 -1.54
N VAL A 223 -8.53 8.76 -1.52
CA VAL A 223 -9.05 9.75 -0.58
C VAL A 223 -9.95 10.72 -1.33
N VAL A 224 -11.18 10.89 -0.86
CA VAL A 224 -12.14 11.83 -1.43
C VAL A 224 -12.27 13.03 -0.49
N SER A 225 -11.83 14.19 -0.96
CA SER A 225 -11.94 15.46 -0.24
C SER A 225 -13.40 15.80 0.08
N PRO A 226 -13.67 16.49 1.21
CA PRO A 226 -15.02 16.91 1.54
C PRO A 226 -15.56 17.93 0.52
N PRO A 227 -16.90 18.06 0.40
CA PRO A 227 -17.51 19.09 -0.43
C PRO A 227 -17.03 20.51 -0.07
N PRO A 228 -16.91 21.43 -1.04
CA PRO A 228 -17.38 21.33 -2.42
C PRO A 228 -16.42 20.62 -3.38
N ASP A 229 -15.17 20.37 -2.97
CA ASP A 229 -14.09 19.99 -3.88
C ASP A 229 -14.31 18.60 -4.49
N ASN A 230 -14.74 17.62 -3.68
CA ASN A 230 -14.91 16.21 -4.08
C ASN A 230 -13.73 15.64 -4.88
N GLU A 231 -12.53 16.19 -4.67
CA GLU A 231 -11.32 15.78 -5.36
C GLU A 231 -10.92 14.38 -4.89
N GLU A 232 -10.64 13.50 -5.85
CA GLU A 232 -10.15 12.15 -5.57
C GLU A 232 -8.62 12.15 -5.70
N GLN A 233 -7.94 11.75 -4.62
CA GLN A 233 -6.49 11.61 -4.59
C GLN A 233 -6.13 10.15 -4.32
N ASP A 234 -5.39 9.55 -5.24
CA ASP A 234 -4.81 8.22 -5.05
C ASP A 234 -3.47 8.36 -4.34
N LEU A 235 -3.27 7.55 -3.29
CA LEU A 235 -2.09 7.59 -2.44
C LEU A 235 -1.83 6.22 -1.81
N ILE A 236 -0.75 6.11 -1.03
CA ILE A 236 -0.44 4.93 -0.26
C ILE A 236 -0.76 5.17 1.22
N TRP A 237 -1.55 4.27 1.81
CA TRP A 237 -2.06 4.40 3.17
C TRP A 237 -0.97 4.28 4.25
N GLY A 238 -1.09 5.10 5.30
CA GLY A 238 -0.23 5.01 6.48
C GLY A 238 1.24 5.36 6.23
N ILE A 239 1.55 5.95 5.07
CA ILE A 239 2.86 6.50 4.72
C ILE A 239 2.70 7.93 4.18
N GLN A 240 3.77 8.72 4.27
CA GLN A 240 3.80 10.07 3.75
C GLN A 240 3.97 10.01 2.23
N ASN A 241 3.01 10.59 1.52
CA ASN A 241 3.00 10.65 0.06
C ASN A 241 3.58 11.99 -0.38
N GLU A 242 4.37 11.97 -1.45
CA GLU A 242 4.99 13.14 -2.05
C GLU A 242 4.49 13.27 -3.49
N PHE A 243 4.01 14.47 -3.84
CA PHE A 243 3.53 14.83 -5.16
C PHE A 243 4.34 16.03 -5.64
N ASP A 244 5.10 15.84 -6.72
CA ASP A 244 5.85 16.93 -7.33
C ASP A 244 4.93 17.68 -8.31
N HIS A 245 4.77 18.99 -8.08
CA HIS A 245 4.06 19.89 -8.98
C HIS A 245 5.06 20.82 -9.66
N VAL A 246 4.95 20.96 -10.97
CA VAL A 246 5.79 21.85 -11.77
C VAL A 246 4.97 23.07 -12.18
N HIS A 247 5.43 24.25 -11.77
CA HIS A 247 4.89 25.54 -12.21
C HIS A 247 5.78 26.11 -13.29
N HIS A 248 5.21 26.41 -14.46
CA HIS A 248 5.90 27.12 -15.54
C HIS A 248 5.50 28.59 -15.48
N GLU A 249 6.43 29.44 -15.04
CA GLU A 249 6.18 30.85 -14.81
C GLU A 249 6.95 31.70 -15.80
N LEU A 250 6.35 32.81 -16.21
CA LEU A 250 6.97 33.78 -17.10
C LEU A 250 7.41 35.00 -16.29
N LEU A 251 8.72 35.23 -16.22
CA LEU A 251 9.31 36.36 -15.52
C LEU A 251 9.52 37.50 -16.51
N GLU A 252 8.99 38.68 -16.16
CA GLU A 252 8.94 39.83 -17.07
C GLU A 252 9.38 41.10 -16.36
N TYR A 253 10.21 41.92 -17.03
CA TYR A 253 10.63 43.22 -16.49
C TYR A 253 11.09 44.18 -17.59
N ASP A 254 10.71 45.45 -17.46
CA ASP A 254 11.15 46.52 -18.36
C ASP A 254 12.49 47.12 -17.92
N LEU A 255 13.58 46.67 -18.54
CA LEU A 255 14.94 47.04 -18.14
C LEU A 255 15.49 48.21 -18.98
N PRO A 256 16.08 49.24 -18.34
CA PRO A 256 16.92 50.22 -19.04
C PRO A 256 18.12 49.59 -19.77
N PRO A 257 18.75 50.32 -20.72
CA PRO A 257 19.96 49.87 -21.40
C PRO A 257 21.10 49.51 -20.44
N GLY A 258 21.79 48.41 -20.69
CA GLY A 258 22.97 47.99 -19.92
C GLY A 258 22.68 47.60 -18.46
N THR A 259 21.43 47.24 -18.14
CA THR A 259 21.00 46.89 -16.78
C THR A 259 20.46 45.47 -16.68
N GLY A 260 20.45 44.93 -15.47
CA GLY A 260 19.84 43.66 -15.14
C GLY A 260 19.10 43.71 -13.82
N VAL A 261 18.27 42.70 -13.56
CA VAL A 261 17.58 42.51 -12.28
C VAL A 261 17.70 41.07 -11.84
N ARG A 262 17.83 40.84 -10.53
CA ARG A 262 17.80 39.49 -9.94
C ARG A 262 16.39 39.20 -9.48
N VAL A 263 15.88 38.03 -9.84
CA VAL A 263 14.53 37.61 -9.48
C VAL A 263 14.62 36.43 -8.53
N LYS A 264 13.97 36.54 -7.37
CA LYS A 264 13.79 35.42 -6.43
C LYS A 264 12.33 35.00 -6.44
N MET A 265 12.07 33.75 -6.79
CA MET A 265 10.75 33.17 -6.71
C MET A 265 10.56 32.58 -5.32
N ILE A 266 9.74 33.22 -4.50
CA ILE A 266 9.50 32.85 -3.10
C ILE A 266 8.13 32.20 -3.00
N GLY A 267 8.11 30.96 -2.55
CA GLY A 267 6.90 30.23 -2.23
C GLY A 267 6.56 30.35 -0.75
N THR A 268 5.29 30.58 -0.43
CA THR A 268 4.75 30.36 0.91
C THR A 268 4.12 28.98 0.96
N ILE A 269 4.70 28.11 1.79
CA ILE A 269 4.28 26.74 2.00
C ILE A 269 3.44 26.72 3.27
N ARG A 270 2.23 26.16 3.19
CA ARG A 270 1.37 25.90 4.34
C ARG A 270 1.58 24.47 4.81
N LYS A 271 1.94 24.31 6.08
CA LYS A 271 1.96 23.03 6.80
C LYS A 271 0.74 22.96 7.70
N THR A 272 -0.11 21.97 7.47
CA THR A 272 -1.34 21.71 8.22
C THR A 272 -1.20 20.39 8.94
N GLU A 273 -1.56 20.36 10.21
CA GLU A 273 -1.70 19.15 11.00
C GLU A 273 -3.06 19.18 11.69
N ALA A 274 -3.93 18.21 11.38
CA ALA A 274 -5.31 18.21 11.83
C ALA A 274 -5.76 16.79 12.21
N PRO A 275 -6.31 16.57 13.41
CA PRO A 275 -7.10 15.39 13.70
C PRO A 275 -8.30 15.32 12.77
N TYR A 276 -8.72 14.11 12.38
CA TYR A 276 -9.88 13.93 11.52
C TYR A 276 -10.72 12.74 11.94
N ALA A 277 -12.01 12.78 11.59
CA ALA A 277 -12.90 11.64 11.59
C ALA A 277 -13.37 11.37 10.14
N ALA A 278 -13.43 10.11 9.73
CA ALA A 278 -13.83 9.74 8.36
C ALA A 278 -14.37 8.32 8.29
N THR A 279 -15.00 7.97 7.18
CA THR A 279 -15.38 6.60 6.85
C THR A 279 -14.28 5.94 6.02
N LEU A 280 -13.66 4.89 6.55
CA LEU A 280 -12.69 4.05 5.85
C LEU A 280 -13.39 2.80 5.35
N THR A 281 -13.35 2.58 4.05
CA THR A 281 -13.85 1.37 3.40
C THR A 281 -12.68 0.50 2.98
N SER A 282 -12.65 -0.73 3.47
CA SER A 282 -11.66 -1.75 3.09
C SER A 282 -12.24 -2.55 1.93
N VAL A 283 -11.53 -2.63 0.81
CA VAL A 283 -11.94 -3.37 -0.38
C VAL A 283 -11.10 -4.64 -0.48
N TYR A 284 -11.74 -5.78 -0.66
CA TYR A 284 -11.08 -7.09 -0.70
C TYR A 284 -10.95 -7.63 -2.13
N GLN A 285 -10.17 -8.70 -2.30
CA GLN A 285 -9.89 -9.28 -3.61
C GLN A 285 -11.16 -9.79 -4.33
N ASP A 286 -12.17 -10.22 -3.58
CA ASP A 286 -13.47 -10.65 -4.10
C ASP A 286 -14.43 -9.47 -4.43
N GLY A 287 -13.98 -8.23 -4.27
CA GLY A 287 -14.76 -7.02 -4.50
C GLY A 287 -15.72 -6.65 -3.36
N SER A 288 -15.78 -7.47 -2.30
CA SER A 288 -16.55 -7.12 -1.10
C SER A 288 -15.92 -5.94 -0.37
N GLN A 289 -16.74 -5.26 0.44
CA GLN A 289 -16.35 -4.02 1.10
C GLN A 289 -16.81 -4.01 2.56
N VAL A 290 -15.95 -3.51 3.44
CA VAL A 290 -16.26 -3.31 4.86
C VAL A 290 -15.93 -1.87 5.24
N SER A 291 -16.95 -1.12 5.63
CA SER A 291 -16.81 0.30 6.00
C SER A 291 -16.91 0.49 7.51
N ARG A 292 -16.12 1.42 8.05
CA ARG A 292 -16.17 1.83 9.45
C ARG A 292 -15.75 3.28 9.62
N ILE A 293 -16.19 3.89 10.72
CA ILE A 293 -15.71 5.21 11.11
C ILE A 293 -14.33 5.05 11.76
N ILE A 294 -13.39 5.91 11.37
CA ILE A 294 -12.06 5.99 11.94
C ILE A 294 -11.76 7.41 12.39
N GLU A 295 -10.86 7.50 13.35
CA GLU A 295 -10.23 8.75 13.75
C GLU A 295 -8.73 8.64 13.49
N GLY A 296 -8.14 9.72 12.98
CA GLY A 296 -6.74 9.75 12.59
C GLY A 296 -6.14 11.14 12.67
N LEU A 297 -4.89 11.23 12.23
CA LEU A 297 -4.15 12.48 12.10
C LEU A 297 -3.81 12.70 10.62
N HIS A 298 -4.20 13.84 10.08
CA HIS A 298 -3.85 14.27 8.75
C HIS A 298 -2.73 15.31 8.81
N MET A 299 -1.72 15.15 7.97
CA MET A 299 -0.67 16.13 7.76
C MET A 299 -0.59 16.47 6.26
N ASP A 300 -0.53 17.76 5.96
CA ASP A 300 -0.54 18.29 4.59
C ASP A 300 0.46 19.44 4.49
N GLN A 301 1.32 19.41 3.47
CA GLN A 301 2.27 20.47 3.18
C GLN A 301 2.18 20.85 1.71
N ARG A 302 1.65 22.04 1.40
CA ARG A 302 1.48 22.49 0.01
C ARG A 302 1.80 23.96 -0.18
N LEU A 303 2.12 24.35 -1.43
CA LEU A 303 2.28 25.74 -1.83
C LEU A 303 0.93 26.45 -1.83
N ILE A 304 0.86 27.59 -1.17
CA ILE A 304 -0.34 28.45 -1.16
C ILE A 304 -0.16 29.77 -1.90
N LEU A 305 1.08 30.20 -2.12
CA LEU A 305 1.41 31.47 -2.75
C LEU A 305 2.81 31.37 -3.37
N LEU A 306 2.97 31.77 -4.62
CA LEU A 306 4.26 31.94 -5.30
C LEU A 306 4.38 33.40 -5.75
N GLN A 307 5.47 34.05 -5.39
CA GLN A 307 5.75 35.44 -5.75
C GLN A 307 7.13 35.55 -6.39
N ALA A 308 7.27 36.41 -7.40
CA ALA A 308 8.55 36.85 -7.92
C ALA A 308 8.94 38.19 -7.28
N ASN A 309 10.02 38.19 -6.51
CA ASN A 309 10.62 39.39 -5.94
C ASN A 309 11.78 39.83 -6.83
N TYR A 310 11.59 40.94 -7.52
CA TYR A 310 12.58 41.59 -8.36
C TYR A 310 13.40 42.54 -7.51
N SER A 311 14.72 42.35 -7.50
CA SER A 311 15.65 43.26 -6.85
C SER A 311 15.60 44.65 -7.47
N ARG A 312 16.31 45.61 -6.87
CA ARG A 312 16.62 46.85 -7.59
C ARG A 312 17.40 46.51 -8.87
N PRO A 313 17.08 47.13 -10.02
CA PRO A 313 17.88 47.02 -11.22
C PRO A 313 19.31 47.48 -10.94
N TYR A 314 20.29 46.83 -11.56
CA TYR A 314 21.71 47.18 -11.44
C TYR A 314 22.35 47.29 -12.81
N TYR A 315 23.35 48.13 -12.93
CA TYR A 315 24.17 48.19 -14.14
C TYR A 315 25.01 46.92 -14.28
N ILE A 316 24.95 46.25 -15.43
CA ILE A 316 25.62 44.96 -15.65
C ILE A 316 27.14 45.07 -15.51
N HIS A 317 27.72 46.20 -15.92
CA HIS A 317 29.17 46.39 -15.99
C HIS A 317 29.86 46.60 -14.64
N ASN A 318 29.15 47.13 -13.64
CA ASN A 318 29.76 47.49 -12.34
C ASN A 318 28.92 47.04 -11.13
N ASN A 319 27.75 46.43 -11.33
CA ASN A 319 26.79 46.03 -10.29
C ASN A 319 26.30 47.15 -9.37
N THR A 320 26.39 48.43 -9.79
CA THR A 320 25.79 49.53 -9.01
C THR A 320 24.28 49.54 -9.21
N GLU A 321 23.54 49.57 -8.10
CA GLU A 321 22.08 49.60 -8.09
C GLU A 321 21.56 50.96 -8.59
N LEU A 322 20.47 50.91 -9.35
CA LEU A 322 19.71 52.07 -9.77
C LEU A 322 18.71 52.44 -8.67
N ASP A 323 18.34 53.72 -8.61
CA ASP A 323 17.28 54.22 -7.74
C ASP A 323 15.89 53.93 -8.33
N ILE A 324 15.63 52.65 -8.60
CA ILE A 324 14.34 52.11 -9.03
C ILE A 324 13.93 51.10 -7.96
N PRO A 325 12.71 51.20 -7.41
CA PRO A 325 12.29 50.34 -6.31
C PRO A 325 12.20 48.87 -6.72
N GLU A 326 12.32 48.00 -5.73
CA GLU A 326 12.03 46.58 -5.87
C GLU A 326 10.56 46.38 -6.27
N GLN A 327 10.30 45.33 -7.04
CA GLN A 327 8.95 44.99 -7.49
C GLN A 327 8.61 43.57 -7.02
N ILE A 328 7.36 43.35 -6.64
CA ILE A 328 6.84 42.04 -6.27
C ILE A 328 5.67 41.73 -7.18
N THR A 329 5.70 40.55 -7.80
CA THR A 329 4.61 40.04 -8.65
C THR A 329 4.10 38.73 -8.07
N GLU A 330 2.78 38.62 -7.86
CA GLU A 330 2.13 37.36 -7.50
C GLU A 330 1.97 36.51 -8.75
N LEU A 331 2.58 35.32 -8.74
CA LEU A 331 2.59 34.39 -9.87
C LEU A 331 1.50 33.32 -9.72
N TYR A 332 1.35 32.82 -8.50
CA TYR A 332 0.32 31.86 -8.16
C TYR A 332 -0.21 32.14 -6.76
N LYS A 333 -1.52 31.98 -6.60
CA LYS A 333 -2.16 31.97 -5.29
C LYS A 333 -3.19 30.86 -5.27
N SER A 334 -3.06 29.99 -4.28
CA SER A 334 -4.10 29.01 -3.99
C SER A 334 -5.30 29.77 -3.42
N THR A 335 -6.22 30.16 -4.28
CA THR A 335 -7.61 30.38 -3.89
C THR A 335 -8.14 29.00 -3.52
N THR A 336 -8.66 28.83 -2.31
CA THR A 336 -9.23 27.55 -1.90
C THR A 336 -10.24 27.08 -2.96
N THR A 337 -9.85 26.05 -3.71
CA THR A 337 -10.53 25.10 -4.62
C THR A 337 -9.64 24.95 -5.88
N THR A 338 -9.29 23.70 -6.23
CA THR A 338 -8.66 23.22 -7.49
C THR A 338 -7.13 23.02 -7.49
N THR A 339 -6.71 21.75 -7.43
CA THR A 339 -5.46 21.26 -8.04
C THR A 339 -5.82 20.54 -9.34
N THR A 340 -5.19 20.93 -10.45
CA THR A 340 -5.24 20.17 -11.70
C THR A 340 -4.07 19.18 -11.67
N THR A 341 -4.35 17.90 -11.47
CA THR A 341 -3.34 16.85 -11.54
C THR A 341 -3.08 16.53 -13.01
N THR A 342 -1.96 17.00 -13.55
CA THR A 342 -1.49 16.59 -14.87
C THR A 342 -0.65 15.33 -14.72
N THR A 343 -1.27 14.15 -14.83
CA THR A 343 -0.56 12.88 -14.83
C THR A 343 0.18 12.72 -16.17
N THR A 344 1.50 12.93 -16.18
CA THR A 344 2.32 12.64 -17.36
C THR A 344 2.48 11.12 -17.48
N THR A 345 1.82 10.52 -18.46
CA THR A 345 2.02 9.12 -18.82
C THR A 345 3.26 9.01 -19.70
N THR A 346 4.34 8.49 -19.15
CA THR A 346 5.53 8.12 -19.92
C THR A 346 5.20 6.91 -20.78
N THR A 347 4.93 7.13 -22.06
CA THR A 347 4.82 6.05 -23.05
C THR A 347 6.23 5.65 -23.47
N THR A 348 6.71 4.56 -22.89
CA THR A 348 7.93 3.89 -23.37
C THR A 348 7.63 3.24 -24.71
N SER A 349 8.08 3.85 -25.80
CA SER A 349 8.01 3.25 -27.13
C SER A 349 8.97 2.06 -27.19
N THR A 350 8.43 0.85 -27.16
CA THR A 350 9.15 -0.38 -27.50
C THR A 350 9.65 -0.27 -28.94
N PRO A 351 10.94 -0.51 -29.22
CA PRO A 351 11.45 -0.51 -30.59
C PRO A 351 10.82 -1.64 -31.41
N GLU A 352 10.37 -1.29 -32.61
CA GLU A 352 9.79 -2.20 -33.61
C GLU A 352 10.79 -3.32 -33.94
N PRO A 353 10.38 -4.60 -33.95
CA PRO A 353 11.26 -5.70 -34.35
C PRO A 353 11.67 -5.54 -35.83
N PRO A 354 12.92 -5.92 -36.18
CA PRO A 354 13.43 -5.73 -37.53
C PRO A 354 12.60 -6.51 -38.55
N LYS A 355 12.10 -5.79 -39.57
CA LYS A 355 11.45 -6.35 -40.75
C LYS A 355 12.45 -7.23 -41.50
N ILE A 356 12.30 -8.54 -41.37
CA ILE A 356 12.92 -9.51 -42.27
C ILE A 356 12.19 -9.39 -43.61
N SER A 357 12.89 -8.83 -44.60
CA SER A 357 12.47 -8.82 -45.99
C SER A 357 12.46 -10.25 -46.52
N MET A 358 11.25 -10.80 -46.77
CA MET A 358 11.10 -12.01 -47.56
C MET A 358 11.32 -11.66 -49.03
N VAL A 359 12.57 -11.84 -49.50
CA VAL A 359 12.85 -11.99 -50.92
C VAL A 359 12.54 -13.44 -51.29
N GLY A 360 11.51 -13.63 -52.13
CA GLY A 360 11.17 -14.91 -52.74
C GLY A 360 12.25 -15.40 -53.71
N PRO A 361 12.23 -16.70 -54.06
CA PRO A 361 13.39 -17.41 -54.60
C PRO A 361 13.62 -17.08 -56.09
N GLU A 362 14.84 -16.62 -56.39
CA GLU A 362 15.33 -16.48 -57.75
C GLU A 362 15.93 -17.82 -58.22
N LYS A 363 15.45 -18.29 -59.38
CA LYS A 363 15.89 -19.52 -60.05
C LYS A 363 17.39 -19.47 -60.39
N PRO A 364 18.17 -20.53 -60.17
CA PRO A 364 19.55 -20.59 -60.61
C PRO A 364 19.61 -20.90 -62.12
N LYS A 365 20.28 -20.05 -62.88
CA LYS A 365 20.87 -20.38 -64.18
C LYS A 365 22.39 -20.42 -64.01
N SER A 366 22.94 -21.63 -64.10
CA SER A 366 24.38 -21.87 -64.22
C SER A 366 24.64 -22.66 -65.50
N ASP A 367 25.24 -21.99 -66.48
CA ASP A 367 26.05 -22.61 -67.52
C ASP A 367 27.51 -22.53 -67.01
N SER A 368 28.45 -23.47 -67.16
CA SER A 368 28.56 -24.60 -68.07
C SER A 368 29.73 -25.52 -67.63
N LEU A 369 29.52 -26.83 -67.84
CA LEU A 369 30.43 -27.95 -68.15
C LEU A 369 31.96 -27.92 -67.84
N SER A 370 32.40 -28.95 -67.12
CA SER A 370 33.48 -29.89 -67.50
C SER A 370 33.47 -31.13 -66.58
N THR A 371 33.04 -32.32 -67.06
CA THR A 371 33.83 -33.57 -67.21
C THR A 371 35.02 -33.72 -66.25
N THR A 372 35.10 -34.77 -65.41
CA THR A 372 35.73 -36.09 -65.69
C THR A 372 35.51 -37.01 -64.46
N SER A 373 34.97 -38.24 -64.62
CA SER A 373 35.59 -39.57 -64.35
C SER A 373 36.50 -39.63 -63.10
N GLU A 374 36.40 -40.56 -62.13
CA GLU A 374 36.36 -42.03 -62.19
C GLU A 374 36.17 -42.62 -60.75
N ARG A 375 35.63 -43.85 -60.65
CA ARG A 375 35.98 -45.02 -59.76
C ARG A 375 36.53 -44.76 -58.32
N GLU A 376 36.30 -45.56 -57.27
CA GLU A 376 35.97 -46.98 -57.03
C GLU A 376 35.71 -47.11 -55.48
N VAL A 377 34.75 -47.91 -54.99
CA VAL A 377 34.93 -49.20 -54.24
C VAL A 377 35.68 -49.05 -52.88
N VAL A 378 35.28 -49.55 -51.70
CA VAL A 378 34.19 -50.38 -51.16
C VAL A 378 34.47 -50.63 -49.66
N VAL A 379 33.44 -50.99 -48.84
CA VAL A 379 33.52 -51.86 -47.61
C VAL A 379 34.15 -51.24 -46.34
N THR A 380 33.65 -51.36 -45.09
CA THR A 380 32.68 -52.21 -44.34
C THR A 380 32.35 -51.43 -43.05
N LEU A 381 31.11 -51.27 -42.55
CA LEU A 381 30.30 -52.22 -41.76
C LEU A 381 31.04 -52.98 -40.66
N GLU A 382 30.79 -52.62 -39.39
CA GLU A 382 30.49 -53.62 -38.37
C GLU A 382 29.62 -53.06 -37.22
N ASN A 383 28.55 -53.80 -36.97
CA ASN A 383 27.59 -53.68 -35.88
C ASN A 383 28.18 -54.29 -34.60
N SER A 384 27.68 -53.87 -33.44
CA SER A 384 27.16 -54.83 -32.46
C SER A 384 26.38 -54.14 -31.34
N ALA A 385 25.09 -54.44 -31.29
CA ALA A 385 24.26 -54.39 -30.10
C ALA A 385 24.65 -55.55 -29.15
N ASN A 386 24.48 -55.36 -27.84
CA ASN A 386 23.41 -56.07 -27.12
C ASN A 386 23.24 -55.61 -25.66
N PRO A 387 22.05 -55.82 -25.08
CA PRO A 387 21.69 -55.48 -23.71
C PRO A 387 21.73 -56.69 -22.76
N THR A 388 21.76 -56.41 -21.46
CA THR A 388 21.01 -57.11 -20.39
C THR A 388 20.81 -56.16 -19.23
#